data_AF-A0A1V2QRH8-F1
#
_entry.id   AF-A0A1V2QRH8-F1
#
_cell.length_a   1.000
_cell.length_b   1.000
_cell.length_c   1.000
_cell.angle_alpha   90.00
_cell.angle_beta   90.00
_cell.angle_gamma   90.00
#
_symmetry.space_group_name_H-M   'P 1'
#
loop_
_entity.id
_entity.type
_entity.pdbx_description
1 polymer ?
#
loop_
_entity_poly.entity_id
_entity_poly.type
_entity_poly.pdbx_seq_one_letter_code
_entity_poly.pdbx_strand_id
1 'polypeptide(L)'
;MSLWSTVNVASVYRRLRDHTPAHATPSELAEIVVQGALDPLLSEAFSDPEPDKILELRVVDPACGTGEFLIAAARHITVWYARRRFGEATKENVARVMPDVLSQMIYGEDEDTVAIEVCKAALWLELSVPQALARLDCQIVHSTGVLNWR
;
A
#
# COMPACT_ATOMS: atom_id res chain seq x y z
N MET A 1 -19.91 2.47 -15.41
CA MET A 1 -18.95 3.25 -14.61
C MET A 1 -18.61 2.39 -13.40
N SER A 2 -17.56 1.56 -13.50
CA SER A 2 -17.12 0.76 -12.35
C SER A 2 -16.71 1.72 -11.23
N LEU A 3 -17.19 1.48 -10.01
CA LEU A 3 -16.62 2.08 -8.81
C LEU A 3 -15.20 1.54 -8.71
N TRP A 4 -14.21 2.40 -8.96
CA TRP A 4 -12.80 2.01 -8.87
C TRP A 4 -12.49 1.64 -7.41
N SER A 5 -11.79 0.52 -7.23
CA SER A 5 -11.69 -0.24 -5.98
C SER A 5 -10.72 0.39 -4.98
N THR A 6 -11.08 1.54 -4.42
CA THR A 6 -10.32 2.16 -3.33
C THR A 6 -10.46 1.32 -2.06
N VAL A 7 -9.33 0.90 -1.49
CA VAL A 7 -9.26 0.18 -0.22
C VAL A 7 -8.81 1.13 0.87
N ASN A 8 -9.66 1.32 1.86
CA ASN A 8 -9.29 2.03 3.08
C ASN A 8 -8.81 1.00 4.12
N VAL A 9 -7.50 0.89 4.32
CA VAL A 9 -6.92 -0.14 5.19
C VAL A 9 -7.29 0.07 6.66
N ALA A 10 -7.40 1.33 7.13
CA ALA A 10 -7.86 1.65 8.48
C ALA A 10 -9.30 1.19 8.76
N SER A 11 -10.16 1.16 7.74
CA SER A 11 -11.53 0.63 7.83
C SER A 11 -11.53 -0.89 7.97
N VAL A 12 -10.62 -1.58 7.29
CA VAL A 12 -10.47 -3.04 7.39
C VAL A 12 -9.85 -3.41 8.73
N TYR A 13 -8.83 -2.67 9.20
CA TYR A 13 -8.23 -2.85 10.51
C TYR A 13 -9.29 -2.83 11.63
N ARG A 14 -10.16 -1.81 11.65
CA ARG A 14 -11.22 -1.69 12.66
C ARG A 14 -12.17 -2.89 12.67
N ARG A 15 -12.40 -3.54 11.53
CA ARG A 15 -13.23 -4.74 11.43
C ARG A 15 -12.49 -6.00 11.90
N LEU A 16 -11.20 -6.10 11.62
CA LEU A 16 -10.41 -7.30 11.85
C LEU A 16 -9.72 -7.34 13.23
N ARG A 17 -9.58 -6.20 13.92
CA ARG A 17 -8.90 -6.07 15.22
C ARG A 17 -9.36 -7.11 16.25
N ASP A 18 -10.67 -7.35 16.33
CA ASP A 18 -11.25 -8.26 17.32
C ASP A 18 -11.00 -9.75 17.00
N HIS A 19 -10.56 -10.04 15.77
CA HIS A 19 -10.39 -11.40 15.24
C HIS A 19 -8.90 -11.75 15.03
N THR A 20 -7.99 -10.83 15.36
CA THR A 20 -6.55 -11.04 15.25
C THR A 20 -5.92 -11.55 16.56
N PRO A 21 -4.85 -12.36 16.49
CA PRO A 21 -4.22 -12.91 17.69
C PRO A 21 -3.69 -11.82 18.62
N ALA A 22 -3.95 -11.93 19.92
CA ALA A 22 -3.49 -10.96 20.93
C ALA A 22 -1.95 -10.84 21.05
N HIS A 23 -1.21 -11.80 20.49
CA HIS A 23 0.26 -11.86 20.53
C HIS A 23 0.94 -11.40 19.22
N ALA A 24 0.17 -10.94 18.22
CA ALA A 24 0.74 -10.45 16.97
C ALA A 24 1.54 -9.16 17.21
N THR A 25 2.74 -9.09 16.64
CA THR A 25 3.48 -7.83 16.56
C THR A 25 2.72 -6.83 15.66
N PRO A 26 2.95 -5.51 15.79
CA PRO A 26 2.31 -4.52 14.93
C PRO A 26 2.49 -4.81 13.43
N SER A 27 3.68 -5.26 13.01
CA SER A 27 3.97 -5.62 11.61
C SER A 27 3.23 -6.87 11.16
N GLU A 28 3.19 -7.94 11.97
CA GLU A 28 2.39 -9.14 11.65
C GLU A 28 0.90 -8.82 11.54
N LEU A 29 0.41 -7.96 12.43
CA LEU A 29 -0.98 -7.50 12.41
C LEU A 29 -1.28 -6.70 11.14
N ALA A 30 -0.37 -5.81 10.72
CA ALA A 30 -0.49 -5.07 9.48
C ALA A 30 -0.53 -6.02 8.27
N GLU A 31 0.34 -7.02 8.21
CA GLU A 31 0.36 -8.00 7.13
C GLU A 31 -0.95 -8.79 7.03
N ILE A 32 -1.47 -9.30 8.15
CA ILE A 32 -2.74 -10.06 8.18
C ILE A 32 -3.89 -9.19 7.66
N VAL A 33 -3.97 -7.95 8.13
CA VAL A 33 -5.04 -7.02 7.76
C VAL A 33 -4.95 -6.65 6.28
N VAL A 34 -3.74 -6.36 5.80
CA VAL A 34 -3.48 -6.03 4.39
C VAL A 34 -3.82 -7.20 3.48
N GLN A 35 -3.39 -8.42 3.82
CA GLN A 35 -3.72 -9.62 3.03
C GLN A 35 -5.23 -9.84 2.97
N GLY A 36 -5.90 -9.81 4.12
CA GLY A 36 -7.36 -9.97 4.18
C GLY A 36 -8.11 -8.88 3.40
N ALA A 37 -7.57 -7.66 3.34
CA ALA A 37 -8.16 -6.55 2.58
C ALA A 37 -7.92 -6.66 1.07
N LEU A 38 -6.70 -7.02 0.67
CA LEU A 38 -6.22 -6.86 -0.70
C LEU A 38 -6.30 -8.14 -1.53
N ASP A 39 -6.15 -9.33 -0.94
CA ASP A 39 -6.13 -10.59 -1.70
C ASP A 39 -7.33 -10.78 -2.62
N PRO A 40 -8.59 -10.50 -2.21
CA PRO A 40 -9.73 -10.65 -3.11
C PRO A 40 -9.64 -9.72 -4.33
N LEU A 41 -9.19 -8.49 -4.13
CA LEU A 41 -9.11 -7.46 -5.17
C LEU A 41 -7.91 -7.69 -6.11
N LEU A 42 -6.78 -8.12 -5.55
CA LEU A 42 -5.60 -8.49 -6.30
C LEU A 42 -5.85 -9.74 -7.14
N SER A 43 -6.59 -10.72 -6.61
CA SER A 43 -7.00 -11.92 -7.36
C SER A 43 -7.89 -11.57 -8.56
N GLU A 44 -8.86 -10.68 -8.37
CA GLU A 44 -9.70 -10.16 -9.45
C GLU A 44 -8.86 -9.45 -10.52
N ALA A 45 -8.02 -8.49 -10.12
CA ALA A 45 -7.17 -7.74 -11.03
C ALA A 45 -6.11 -8.62 -11.74
N PHE A 46 -5.60 -9.66 -11.07
CA PHE A 46 -4.64 -10.60 -11.66
C PHE A 46 -5.24 -11.40 -12.81
N SER A 47 -6.55 -11.65 -12.77
CA SER A 47 -7.28 -12.40 -13.79
C SER A 47 -7.64 -11.56 -15.02
N ASP A 48 -7.46 -10.24 -14.96
CA ASP A 48 -7.69 -9.34 -16.08
C ASP A 48 -6.67 -9.62 -17.22
N PRO A 49 -7.06 -9.56 -18.51
CA PRO A 49 -6.11 -9.71 -19.62
C PRO A 49 -5.00 -8.64 -19.62
N GLU A 50 -5.25 -7.43 -19.13
CA GLU A 50 -4.28 -6.34 -19.04
C GLU A 50 -3.41 -6.49 -17.77
N PRO A 51 -2.08 -6.74 -17.89
CA PRO A 51 -1.21 -6.97 -16.73
C PRO A 51 -1.15 -5.79 -15.76
N ASP A 52 -1.27 -4.57 -16.30
CA ASP A 52 -1.09 -3.33 -15.55
C ASP A 52 -2.40 -2.91 -14.86
N LYS A 53 -3.50 -3.67 -15.02
CA LYS A 53 -4.78 -3.46 -14.34
C LYS A 53 -4.65 -3.39 -12.83
N ILE A 54 -3.71 -4.16 -12.27
CA ILE A 54 -3.40 -4.14 -10.83
C ILE A 54 -3.08 -2.71 -10.35
N LEU A 55 -2.39 -1.91 -11.17
CA LEU A 55 -1.99 -0.53 -10.82
C LEU A 55 -3.17 0.44 -10.71
N GLU A 56 -4.37 0.03 -11.08
CA GLU A 56 -5.59 0.84 -10.92
C GLU A 56 -6.14 0.81 -9.49
N LEU A 57 -5.73 -0.17 -8.67
CA LEU A 57 -6.13 -0.21 -7.26
C LEU A 57 -5.49 0.97 -6.51
N ARG A 58 -6.21 1.46 -5.51
CA ARG A 58 -5.79 2.58 -4.65
C ARG A 58 -5.90 2.15 -3.20
N VAL A 59 -4.80 2.24 -2.46
CA VAL A 59 -4.71 1.98 -1.03
C VAL A 59 -4.58 3.31 -0.32
N VAL A 60 -5.54 3.59 0.56
CA VAL A 60 -5.58 4.85 1.31
C VAL A 60 -5.59 4.53 2.80
N ASP A 61 -4.72 5.20 3.54
CA ASP A 61 -4.72 5.20 5.01
C ASP A 61 -4.89 6.63 5.56
N PRO A 62 -6.08 6.98 6.11
CA PRO A 62 -6.39 8.33 6.57
C PRO A 62 -5.81 8.70 7.96
N ALA A 63 -5.07 7.77 8.57
CA ALA A 63 -4.35 7.99 9.82
C ALA A 63 -3.12 7.07 9.80
N CYS A 64 -2.25 7.31 8.83
CA CYS A 64 -1.20 6.36 8.47
C CYS A 64 -0.09 6.22 9.51
N GLY A 65 0.02 7.16 10.45
CA GLY A 65 1.09 7.23 11.44
C GLY A 65 2.45 7.10 10.77
N THR A 66 3.27 6.19 11.28
CA THR A 66 4.60 5.88 10.72
C THR A 66 4.57 4.96 9.50
N GLY A 67 3.40 4.58 8.99
CA GLY A 67 3.23 3.93 7.68
C GLY A 67 3.21 2.40 7.66
N GLU A 68 3.06 1.72 8.80
CA GLU A 68 3.16 0.25 8.87
C GLU A 68 2.23 -0.48 7.87
N PHE A 69 0.95 -0.06 7.80
CA PHE A 69 -0.02 -0.62 6.86
C PHE A 69 0.32 -0.30 5.40
N LEU A 70 0.81 0.91 5.13
CA LEU A 70 1.18 1.33 3.77
C LEU A 70 2.40 0.56 3.26
N ILE A 71 3.39 0.31 4.12
CA ILE A 71 4.57 -0.50 3.81
C ILE A 71 4.16 -1.95 3.55
N ALA A 72 3.35 -2.53 4.43
CA ALA A 72 2.82 -3.89 4.24
C ALA A 72 2.02 -4.01 2.93
N ALA A 73 1.16 -3.03 2.63
CA ALA A 73 0.40 -2.98 1.38
C ALA A 73 1.31 -2.88 0.15
N ALA A 74 2.30 -1.97 0.16
CA ALA A 74 3.23 -1.80 -0.94
C ALA A 74 4.00 -3.10 -1.24
N ARG A 75 4.56 -3.74 -0.21
CA ARG A 75 5.27 -5.03 -0.35
C ARG A 75 4.37 -6.11 -0.94
N HIS A 76 3.15 -6.24 -0.41
CA HIS A 76 2.21 -7.26 -0.84
C HIS A 76 1.79 -7.09 -2.30
N ILE A 77 1.37 -5.88 -2.68
CA ILE A 77 0.96 -5.56 -4.05
C ILE A 77 2.12 -5.76 -5.03
N THR A 78 3.33 -5.34 -4.65
CA THR A 78 4.51 -5.44 -5.53
C THR A 78 4.82 -6.90 -5.87
N VAL A 79 4.67 -7.84 -4.93
CA VAL A 79 4.84 -9.28 -5.20
C VAL A 79 3.80 -9.78 -6.21
N TRP A 80 2.54 -9.39 -6.04
CA TRP A 80 1.46 -9.75 -6.97
C TRP A 80 1.71 -9.18 -8.36
N TYR A 81 2.05 -7.90 -8.44
CA TYR A 81 2.29 -7.21 -9.70
C TYR A 81 3.54 -7.75 -10.42
N ALA A 82 4.62 -8.05 -9.70
CA ALA A 82 5.81 -8.69 -10.28
C ALA A 82 5.48 -10.07 -10.89
N ARG A 83 4.73 -10.91 -10.17
CA ARG A 83 4.24 -12.20 -10.71
C ARG A 83 3.39 -11.98 -11.95
N ARG A 84 2.49 -11.00 -11.94
CA ARG A 84 1.60 -10.74 -13.07
C ARG A 84 2.35 -10.23 -14.31
N ARG A 85 3.38 -9.41 -14.11
CA ARG A 85 4.11 -8.71 -15.16
C ARG A 85 5.23 -9.54 -15.78
N PHE A 86 5.86 -10.42 -14.99
CA PHE A 86 7.05 -11.20 -15.38
C PHE A 86 6.89 -12.71 -15.22
N GLY A 87 5.76 -13.20 -14.68
CA GLY A 87 5.52 -14.62 -14.39
C GLY A 87 6.07 -15.07 -13.02
N GLU A 88 6.96 -14.30 -12.40
CA GLU A 88 7.56 -14.60 -11.11
C GLU A 88 7.94 -13.33 -10.32
N ALA A 89 7.94 -13.44 -8.99
CA ALA A 89 8.37 -12.36 -8.08
C ALA A 89 9.78 -12.64 -7.53
N THR A 90 10.78 -12.59 -8.39
CA THR A 90 12.19 -12.51 -7.96
C THR A 90 12.46 -11.17 -7.28
N LYS A 91 13.56 -11.07 -6.52
CA LYS A 91 13.96 -9.81 -5.87
C LYS A 91 14.13 -8.68 -6.89
N GLU A 92 14.71 -9.00 -8.03
CA GLU A 92 14.93 -8.08 -9.14
C GLU A 92 13.60 -7.62 -9.74
N ASN A 93 12.66 -8.53 -9.99
CA ASN A 93 11.35 -8.19 -10.54
C ASN A 93 10.51 -7.35 -9.57
N VAL A 94 10.55 -7.66 -8.27
CA VAL A 94 9.90 -6.88 -7.21
C VAL A 94 10.49 -5.47 -7.17
N ALA A 95 11.82 -5.34 -7.14
CA ALA A 95 12.49 -4.04 -7.14
C ALA A 95 12.17 -3.20 -8.39
N ARG A 96 11.96 -3.84 -9.55
CA ARG A 96 11.61 -3.16 -10.81
C ARG A 96 10.23 -2.53 -10.81
N VAL A 97 9.27 -3.05 -10.05
CA VAL A 97 7.87 -2.57 -10.06
C VAL A 97 7.44 -1.86 -8.78
N MET A 98 8.23 -1.96 -7.70
CA MET A 98 8.00 -1.22 -6.46
C MET A 98 7.79 0.29 -6.68
N PRO A 99 8.57 0.98 -7.55
CA PRO A 99 8.35 2.41 -7.80
C PRO A 99 6.97 2.73 -8.38
N ASP A 100 6.44 1.87 -9.26
CA ASP A 100 5.11 2.06 -9.85
C ASP A 100 4.02 1.87 -8.81
N VAL A 101 4.13 0.83 -7.97
CA VAL A 101 3.18 0.56 -6.89
C VAL A 101 3.14 1.73 -5.90
N LEU A 102 4.30 2.16 -5.41
CA LEU A 102 4.38 3.27 -4.47
C LEU A 102 3.79 4.54 -5.09
N SER A 103 4.24 4.91 -6.30
CA SER A 103 3.85 6.17 -6.93
C SER A 103 2.44 6.25 -7.51
N GLN A 104 1.73 5.14 -7.62
CA GLN A 104 0.39 5.11 -8.21
C GLN A 104 -0.67 4.61 -7.23
N MET A 105 -0.32 3.77 -6.25
CA MET A 105 -1.30 3.01 -5.49
C MET A 105 -1.33 3.34 -4.00
N ILE A 106 -0.25 3.89 -3.43
CA ILE A 106 -0.11 4.07 -1.99
C ILE A 106 -0.34 5.53 -1.61
N TYR A 107 -1.30 5.79 -0.72
CA TYR A 107 -1.68 7.12 -0.26
C TYR A 107 -1.89 7.13 1.25
N GLY A 108 -1.42 8.18 1.91
CA GLY A 108 -1.47 8.32 3.36
C GLY A 108 -1.70 9.75 3.79
N GLU A 109 -2.45 9.93 4.86
CA GLU A 109 -2.52 11.19 5.59
C GLU A 109 -2.43 10.96 7.09
N ASP A 110 -1.89 11.96 7.79
CA ASP A 110 -1.80 11.99 9.24
C ASP A 110 -1.75 13.44 9.74
N GLU A 111 -2.18 13.65 10.98
CA GLU A 111 -2.12 14.95 11.65
C GLU A 111 -0.76 15.22 12.29
N ASP A 112 0.03 14.19 12.56
CA ASP A 112 1.38 14.32 13.08
C ASP A 112 2.40 14.47 11.95
N THR A 113 2.90 15.69 11.77
CA THR A 113 3.97 15.99 10.82
C THR A 113 5.23 15.15 11.01
N VAL A 114 5.58 14.76 12.24
CA VAL A 114 6.74 13.90 12.50
C VAL A 114 6.46 12.48 12.00
N ALA A 115 5.26 11.96 12.25
CA ALA A 115 4.85 10.64 11.76
C ALA A 115 4.86 10.58 10.23
N ILE A 116 4.42 11.64 9.54
CA ILE A 116 4.50 11.77 8.08
C ILE A 116 5.93 11.65 7.58
N GLU A 117 6.88 12.37 8.17
CA GLU A 117 8.28 12.31 7.73
C GLU A 117 8.91 10.94 8.00
N VAL A 118 8.56 10.29 9.11
CA VAL A 118 8.97 8.90 9.39
C VAL A 118 8.35 7.93 8.38
N CYS A 119 7.07 8.08 8.04
CA CYS A 119 6.39 7.26 7.05
C CYS A 119 7.05 7.38 5.67
N LYS A 120 7.33 8.60 5.21
CA LYS A 120 8.05 8.85 3.96
C LYS A 120 9.44 8.19 3.98
N ALA A 121 10.20 8.37 5.06
CA ALA A 121 11.52 7.76 5.20
C ALA A 121 11.46 6.23 5.20
N ALA A 122 10.45 5.64 5.85
CA ALA A 122 10.26 4.19 5.86
C ALA A 122 9.88 3.65 4.46
N LEU A 123 9.00 4.32 3.73
CA LEU A 123 8.68 3.99 2.33
C LEU A 123 9.88 4.19 1.40
N TRP A 124 10.80 5.12 1.70
CA TRP A 124 12.07 5.25 0.97
C TRP A 124 12.99 4.06 1.15
N LEU A 125 13.02 3.43 2.33
CA LEU A 125 13.82 2.24 2.55
C LEU A 125 13.35 1.05 1.71
N GLU A 126 12.07 1.01 1.31
CA GLU A 126 11.54 0.01 0.38
C GLU A 126 12.02 0.24 -1.07
N LEU A 127 12.29 1.49 -1.43
CA LEU A 127 12.84 1.84 -2.73
C LEU A 127 14.32 1.47 -2.78
N SER A 128 14.64 0.38 -3.47
CA SER A 128 16.03 0.00 -3.76
C SER A 128 16.76 0.97 -4.73
N VAL A 129 16.11 2.08 -5.14
CA VAL A 129 16.63 3.05 -6.11
C VAL A 129 16.28 4.51 -5.74
N PRO A 130 17.25 5.45 -5.76
CA PRO A 130 17.05 6.84 -5.30
C PRO A 130 16.09 7.72 -6.13
N GLN A 131 15.74 7.35 -7.37
CA GLN A 131 15.04 8.28 -8.29
C GLN A 131 13.54 8.47 -8.01
N ALA A 132 12.93 7.70 -7.10
CA ALA A 132 11.51 7.82 -6.76
C ALA A 132 11.19 8.88 -5.69
N LEU A 133 12.20 9.61 -5.20
CA LEU A 133 12.06 10.60 -4.12
C LEU A 133 10.98 11.66 -4.38
N ALA A 134 10.91 12.21 -5.59
CA ALA A 134 10.03 13.35 -5.88
C ALA A 134 8.52 13.02 -5.92
N ARG A 135 8.14 11.73 -5.99
CA ARG A 135 6.73 11.33 -6.13
C ARG A 135 6.04 11.01 -4.80
N LEU A 136 6.79 10.55 -3.80
CA LEU A 136 6.23 10.21 -2.48
C LEU A 136 5.78 11.45 -1.70
N ASP A 137 6.37 12.62 -1.97
CA ASP A 137 5.95 13.89 -1.38
C ASP A 137 4.52 14.29 -1.75
N CYS A 138 3.98 13.80 -2.87
CA CYS A 138 2.62 14.09 -3.30
C CYS A 138 1.55 13.14 -2.74
N GLN A 139 1.97 12.01 -2.16
CA GLN A 139 1.05 10.92 -1.78
C GLN A 139 0.91 10.73 -0.27
N ILE A 140 1.94 11.10 0.49
CA ILE A 140 1.95 11.06 1.95
C ILE A 140 1.93 12.49 2.45
N VAL A 141 0.78 12.93 2.96
CA VAL A 141 0.52 14.35 3.24
C VAL A 141 0.09 14.59 4.67
N HIS A 142 0.55 15.69 5.24
CA HIS A 142 -0.01 16.17 6.49
C HIS A 142 -1.39 16.78 6.25
N SER A 143 -2.38 16.39 7.06
CA SER A 143 -3.73 16.95 6.99
C SER A 143 -4.38 17.03 8.37
N THR A 144 -5.11 18.11 8.62
CA THR A 144 -5.93 18.30 9.84
C THR A 144 -7.39 17.82 9.65
N GLY A 145 -7.67 17.03 8.61
CA GLY A 145 -8.98 16.45 8.27
C GLY A 145 -8.92 15.55 7.03
N VAL A 146 -9.94 14.71 6.78
CA VAL A 146 -9.86 13.72 5.68
C VAL A 146 -9.85 14.38 4.30
N LEU A 147 -8.75 14.25 3.55
CA LEU A 147 -8.68 14.68 2.16
C LEU A 147 -9.48 13.74 1.26
N ASN A 148 -10.26 14.32 0.36
CA ASN A 148 -10.94 13.57 -0.70
C ASN A 148 -9.92 13.20 -1.78
N TRP A 149 -9.25 12.05 -1.64
CA TRP A 149 -8.50 11.40 -2.70
C TRP A 149 -9.47 10.99 -3.82
N ARG A 150 -9.66 11.90 -4.80
CA ARG A 150 -10.53 11.72 -5.97
C ARG A 150 -9.75 11.23 -7.18
#